data_AF-A0A6L8BGK4-F1
#
_entry.id   AF-A0A6L8BGK4-F1
#
_cell.length_a   1.000
_cell.length_b   1.000
_cell.length_c   1.000
_cell.angle_alpha   90.00
_cell.angle_beta   90.00
_cell.angle_gamma   90.00
#
_symmetry.space_group_name_H-M   'P 1'
#
loop_
_entity.id
_entity.type
_entity.pdbx_description
1 polymer ?
#
loop_
_entity_poly.entity_id
_entity_poly.type
_entity_poly.pdbx_seq_one_letter_code
_entity_poly.pdbx_strand_id
1 'polypeptide(L)'
;MKRQLATLVLLGLTTPIAAQWLTLPTPGIPRTADGEADLTAPTPRTADGRPDLSGLWVPVDFAGDLFDPTRVKEWARTLMNEREARFWADNPSFLCLPSGPGYLTRGSTSGGARRIVQSPSMIVFLYSDMIYRQVFMDGRELEPAPFPTWMGYAVGRWAGDTLIVESNGYNDKTWLHRRGLAHTEDLRITERYTRPDFGHLRLEIAYEDPGTFDEPLQAVLEMQLDADNELLESVCNEASKGRSHWGGAITDALDRAVEVAPEILADYVGTYTGYWSGRPFALEIALEDGALLMQRDGVENEQRNGTERLRLIPRSETTFDCSCGWGYTFTRGDDGTVTGLDEVHVSGAWPFTRELQ
;
A
#
# COMPACT_ATOMS: atom_id res chain seq x y z
N MET A 1 47.14 -23.65 12.47
CA MET A 1 46.13 -24.59 11.90
C MET A 1 44.86 -24.74 12.73
N LYS A 2 44.87 -24.79 14.08
CA LYS A 2 43.63 -24.95 14.88
C LYS A 2 42.74 -23.69 15.03
N ARG A 3 43.28 -22.47 14.83
CA ARG A 3 42.49 -21.22 14.90
C ARG A 3 41.79 -20.82 13.59
N GLN A 4 42.25 -21.32 12.44
CA GLN A 4 41.62 -21.03 11.14
C GLN A 4 40.40 -21.93 10.85
N LEU A 5 40.30 -23.08 11.51
CA LEU A 5 39.13 -23.96 11.38
C LEU A 5 37.89 -23.43 12.13
N ALA A 6 38.08 -22.64 13.21
CA ALA A 6 36.98 -22.09 13.99
C ALA A 6 36.25 -20.93 13.28
N THR A 7 36.95 -20.14 12.47
CA THR A 7 36.38 -19.01 11.74
C THR A 7 35.57 -19.44 10.52
N LEU A 8 35.93 -20.55 9.87
CA LEU A 8 35.18 -21.10 8.73
C LEU A 8 33.87 -21.80 9.14
N VAL A 9 33.76 -22.29 10.38
CA VAL A 9 32.51 -22.87 10.89
C VAL A 9 31.51 -21.79 11.32
N LEU A 10 31.98 -20.62 11.76
CA LEU A 10 31.09 -19.51 12.15
C LEU A 10 30.51 -18.74 10.95
N LEU A 11 31.20 -18.70 9.81
CA LEU A 11 30.71 -18.07 8.57
C LEU A 11 29.79 -18.98 7.73
N GLY A 12 29.72 -20.28 8.05
CA GLY A 12 28.84 -21.24 7.37
C GLY A 12 27.43 -21.35 7.96
N LEU A 13 27.12 -20.63 9.04
CA LEU A 13 25.84 -20.72 9.77
C LEU A 13 24.98 -19.46 9.67
N THR A 14 25.40 -18.45 8.92
CA THR A 14 24.52 -17.35 8.52
C THR A 14 23.93 -17.63 7.15
N THR A 15 23.26 -18.77 6.98
CA THR A 15 22.16 -18.78 6.03
C THR A 15 21.15 -17.79 6.57
N PRO A 16 20.73 -16.75 5.81
CA PRO A 16 19.52 -16.07 6.17
C PRO A 16 18.47 -17.18 6.22
N ILE A 17 17.96 -17.44 7.42
CA ILE A 17 16.70 -18.16 7.56
C ILE A 17 15.69 -17.18 6.95
N ALA A 18 15.62 -17.13 5.62
CA ALA A 18 14.43 -16.68 4.94
C ALA A 18 13.31 -17.47 5.62
N ALA A 19 12.37 -16.72 6.21
CA ALA A 19 11.37 -17.20 7.14
C ALA A 19 10.98 -18.65 6.84
N GLN A 20 11.19 -19.54 7.82
CA GLN A 20 10.70 -20.92 7.82
C GLN A 20 9.17 -20.91 7.91
N TRP A 21 8.54 -20.33 6.91
CA TRP A 21 7.12 -20.44 6.69
C TRP A 21 6.90 -21.66 5.79
N LEU A 22 5.86 -22.43 6.07
CA LEU A 22 5.62 -23.79 5.58
C LEU A 22 6.12 -24.03 4.15
N THR A 23 7.17 -24.84 3.96
CA THR A 23 7.58 -25.31 2.62
C THR A 23 6.65 -26.45 2.19
N LEU A 24 5.38 -26.13 1.98
CA LEU A 24 4.34 -27.07 1.60
C LEU A 24 3.81 -26.68 0.22
N PRO A 25 4.13 -27.46 -0.84
CA PRO A 25 3.51 -27.29 -2.13
C PRO A 25 1.99 -27.42 -2.00
N THR A 26 1.26 -26.42 -2.50
CA THR A 26 -0.20 -26.41 -2.53
C THR A 26 -0.67 -27.50 -3.51
N PRO A 27 -1.48 -28.46 -3.05
CA PRO A 27 -1.99 -29.51 -3.93
C PRO A 27 -2.80 -28.95 -5.10
N GLY A 28 -2.65 -29.55 -6.28
CA GLY A 28 -3.45 -29.20 -7.47
C GLY A 28 -2.92 -28.02 -8.30
N ILE A 29 -1.84 -27.35 -7.87
CA ILE A 29 -1.15 -26.35 -8.70
C ILE A 29 -0.34 -27.04 -9.81
N PRO A 30 -0.57 -26.72 -11.10
CA PRO A 30 0.28 -27.16 -12.21
C PRO A 30 1.73 -26.74 -11.99
N ARG A 31 2.67 -27.62 -12.35
CA ARG A 31 4.11 -27.40 -12.13
C ARG A 31 4.90 -27.51 -13.40
N THR A 32 5.95 -26.70 -13.50
CA THR A 32 6.99 -26.85 -14.52
C THR A 32 7.86 -28.08 -14.23
N ALA A 33 8.75 -28.43 -15.16
CA ALA A 33 9.71 -29.53 -14.96
C ALA A 33 10.65 -29.31 -13.75
N ASP A 34 10.89 -28.06 -13.38
CA ASP A 34 11.76 -27.68 -12.27
C ASP A 34 11.02 -27.69 -10.91
N GLY A 35 9.71 -27.98 -10.89
CA GLY A 35 8.90 -28.08 -9.68
C GLY A 35 8.27 -26.75 -9.23
N GLU A 36 8.50 -25.66 -9.96
CA GLU A 36 7.89 -24.35 -9.72
C GLU A 36 6.43 -24.30 -10.20
N ALA A 37 5.63 -23.41 -9.61
CA ALA A 37 4.25 -23.19 -10.03
C ALA A 37 4.19 -22.67 -11.48
N ASP A 38 3.46 -23.36 -12.35
CA ASP A 38 3.19 -22.90 -13.71
C ASP A 38 1.99 -21.95 -13.73
N LEU A 39 2.29 -20.66 -13.58
CA LEU A 39 1.30 -19.58 -13.61
C LEU A 39 0.66 -19.38 -15.00
N THR A 40 1.22 -19.96 -16.06
CA THR A 40 0.72 -19.82 -17.44
C THR A 40 -0.14 -21.00 -17.88
N ALA A 41 -0.34 -21.99 -17.01
CA ALA A 41 -1.20 -23.13 -17.28
C ALA A 41 -2.66 -22.68 -17.54
N PRO A 42 -3.49 -23.52 -18.19
CA PRO A 42 -4.88 -23.16 -18.47
C PRO A 42 -5.68 -22.83 -17.20
N THR A 43 -6.65 -21.91 -17.33
CA THR A 43 -7.58 -21.53 -16.26
C THR A 43 -8.25 -22.77 -15.65
N PRO A 44 -8.15 -22.99 -14.32
CA PRO A 44 -8.86 -24.08 -13.67
C PRO A 44 -10.37 -23.85 -13.73
N ARG A 45 -11.12 -24.94 -13.81
CA ARG A 45 -12.57 -24.92 -13.99
C ARG A 45 -13.25 -25.67 -12.85
N THR A 46 -14.35 -25.13 -12.34
CA THR A 46 -15.24 -25.80 -11.40
C THR A 46 -16.00 -26.95 -12.08
N ALA A 47 -16.68 -27.77 -11.28
CA ALA A 47 -17.46 -28.91 -11.80
C ALA A 47 -18.58 -28.51 -12.78
N ASP A 48 -19.11 -27.28 -12.67
CA ASP A 48 -20.10 -26.69 -13.57
C ASP A 48 -19.46 -25.93 -14.76
N GLY A 49 -18.14 -26.01 -14.93
CA GLY A 49 -17.41 -25.48 -16.08
C GLY A 49 -17.12 -23.98 -16.03
N ARG A 50 -17.41 -23.30 -14.91
CA ARG A 50 -17.02 -21.91 -14.69
C ARG A 50 -15.55 -21.81 -14.34
N PRO A 51 -14.87 -20.68 -14.60
CA PRO A 51 -13.57 -20.42 -14.01
C PRO A 51 -13.62 -20.58 -12.49
N ASP A 52 -12.70 -21.35 -11.94
CA ASP A 52 -12.46 -21.37 -10.50
C ASP A 52 -11.58 -20.16 -10.18
N LEU A 53 -12.02 -19.29 -9.28
CA LEU A 53 -11.27 -18.13 -8.81
C LEU A 53 -10.57 -18.40 -7.48
N SER A 54 -10.72 -19.60 -6.92
CA SER A 54 -10.13 -19.96 -5.63
C SER A 54 -8.61 -19.86 -5.66
N GLY A 55 -8.04 -19.33 -4.59
CA GLY A 55 -6.60 -19.09 -4.47
C GLY A 55 -6.26 -17.94 -3.52
N LEU A 56 -4.98 -17.81 -3.21
CA LEU A 56 -4.42 -16.63 -2.57
C LEU A 56 -3.94 -15.68 -3.65
N TRP A 57 -4.49 -14.48 -3.70
CA TRP A 57 -4.20 -13.50 -4.74
C TRP A 57 -3.55 -12.26 -4.16
N VAL A 58 -2.48 -11.80 -4.81
CA VAL A 58 -1.77 -10.57 -4.47
C VAL A 58 -1.85 -9.58 -5.64
N PRO A 59 -2.23 -8.32 -5.40
CA PRO A 59 -2.23 -7.28 -6.43
C PRO A 59 -0.80 -6.94 -6.84
N VAL A 60 -0.58 -6.86 -8.14
CA VAL A 60 0.72 -6.55 -8.74
C VAL A 60 0.71 -5.26 -9.55
N ASP A 61 -0.46 -4.81 -10.01
CA ASP A 61 -0.60 -3.58 -10.78
C ASP A 61 -1.99 -2.93 -10.59
N PHE A 62 -2.04 -1.61 -10.78
CA PHE A 62 -3.23 -0.77 -10.63
C PHE A 62 -3.30 0.29 -11.73
N ALA A 63 -4.47 0.45 -12.33
CA ALA A 63 -4.76 1.51 -13.28
C ALA A 63 -6.18 2.06 -13.08
N GLY A 64 -6.49 3.20 -13.72
CA GLY A 64 -7.84 3.79 -13.74
C GLY A 64 -7.91 5.21 -13.19
N ASP A 65 -9.05 5.86 -13.43
CA ASP A 65 -9.28 7.26 -13.07
C ASP A 65 -9.83 7.46 -11.64
N LEU A 66 -10.09 6.38 -10.89
CA LEU A 66 -10.39 6.47 -9.45
C LEU A 66 -9.30 7.21 -8.65
N PHE A 67 -8.05 7.14 -9.11
CA PHE A 67 -6.89 7.74 -8.45
C PHE A 67 -6.63 9.19 -8.89
N ASP A 68 -7.36 9.69 -9.89
CA ASP A 68 -7.25 11.05 -10.39
C ASP A 68 -8.02 12.01 -9.46
N PRO A 69 -7.33 12.83 -8.66
CA PRO A 69 -8.00 13.72 -7.72
C PRO A 69 -8.77 14.85 -8.42
N THR A 70 -8.60 15.06 -9.73
CA THR A 70 -9.36 16.07 -10.49
C THR A 70 -10.77 15.60 -10.83
N ARG A 71 -11.01 14.28 -10.84
CA ARG A 71 -12.29 13.64 -11.16
C ARG A 71 -13.23 13.50 -9.95
N VAL A 72 -12.81 13.96 -8.78
CA VAL A 72 -13.62 13.94 -7.55
C VAL A 72 -14.08 15.34 -7.17
N LYS A 73 -15.24 15.42 -6.49
CA LYS A 73 -15.79 16.70 -6.01
C LYS A 73 -14.85 17.36 -5.00
N GLU A 74 -14.95 18.68 -4.91
CA GLU A 74 -14.06 19.51 -4.11
C GLU A 74 -13.98 19.07 -2.64
N TRP A 75 -15.11 18.77 -2.01
CA TRP A 75 -15.15 18.36 -0.61
C TRP A 75 -14.32 17.10 -0.35
N ALA A 76 -14.37 16.11 -1.27
CA ALA A 76 -13.66 14.85 -1.13
C ALA A 76 -12.15 15.06 -1.31
N ARG A 77 -11.75 15.90 -2.27
CA ARG A 77 -10.36 16.31 -2.49
C ARG A 77 -9.80 17.09 -1.30
N THR A 78 -10.56 18.02 -0.73
CA THR A 78 -10.15 18.75 0.48
C THR A 78 -9.95 17.80 1.66
N LEU A 79 -10.90 16.88 1.89
CA LEU A 79 -10.79 15.90 2.97
C LEU A 79 -9.60 14.94 2.79
N MET A 80 -9.27 14.56 1.54
CA MET A 80 -8.05 13.80 1.25
C MET A 80 -6.78 14.55 1.67
N ASN A 81 -6.69 15.84 1.31
CA ASN A 81 -5.54 16.68 1.68
C ASN A 81 -5.43 16.86 3.20
N GLU A 82 -6.56 17.04 3.91
CA GLU A 82 -6.59 17.11 5.37
C GLU A 82 -6.15 15.80 6.04
N ARG A 83 -6.53 14.65 5.48
CA ARG A 83 -6.11 13.32 5.96
C ARG A 83 -4.61 13.13 5.76
N GLU A 84 -4.09 13.51 4.60
CA GLU A 84 -2.65 13.46 4.30
C GLU A 84 -1.84 14.35 5.25
N ALA A 85 -2.29 15.58 5.51
CA ALA A 85 -1.63 16.49 6.45
C ALA A 85 -1.57 15.96 7.90
N ARG A 86 -2.43 14.99 8.23
CA ARG A 86 -2.48 14.28 9.51
C ARG A 86 -1.98 12.84 9.41
N PHE A 87 -1.13 12.55 8.41
CA PHE A 87 -0.50 11.24 8.20
C PHE A 87 -1.49 10.08 8.16
N TRP A 88 -2.69 10.33 7.63
CA TRP A 88 -3.81 9.39 7.57
C TRP A 88 -4.14 8.75 8.92
N ALA A 89 -3.95 9.47 10.04
CA ALA A 89 -4.19 8.97 11.39
C ALA A 89 -5.60 8.36 11.58
N ASP A 90 -6.58 8.84 10.81
CA ASP A 90 -7.97 8.38 10.85
C ASP A 90 -8.26 7.20 9.92
N ASN A 91 -7.25 6.57 9.31
CA ASN A 91 -7.48 5.41 8.44
C ASN A 91 -8.19 4.30 9.23
N PRO A 92 -9.32 3.75 8.75
CA PRO A 92 -10.07 2.69 9.45
C PRO A 92 -9.18 1.52 9.88
N SER A 93 -8.19 1.12 9.07
CA SER A 93 -7.27 0.05 9.43
C SER A 93 -6.38 0.41 10.62
N PHE A 94 -6.01 1.69 10.73
CA PHE A 94 -5.33 2.26 11.89
C PHE A 94 -6.27 2.53 13.07
N LEU A 95 -7.53 2.10 13.00
CA LEU A 95 -8.47 2.11 14.13
C LEU A 95 -9.00 0.70 14.44
N CYS A 96 -8.44 -0.34 13.79
CA CYS A 96 -8.96 -1.72 13.86
C CYS A 96 -10.41 -1.83 13.41
N LEU A 97 -10.79 -0.99 12.46
CA LEU A 97 -12.08 -1.00 11.80
C LEU A 97 -11.94 -1.59 10.39
N PRO A 98 -12.97 -2.26 9.86
CA PRO A 98 -12.92 -2.80 8.49
C PRO A 98 -12.65 -1.69 7.46
N SER A 99 -11.94 -2.02 6.39
CA SER A 99 -11.68 -1.07 5.29
C SER A 99 -12.80 -1.00 4.24
N GLY A 100 -13.83 -1.84 4.36
CA GLY A 100 -14.99 -1.84 3.47
C GLY A 100 -14.65 -1.98 2.00
N PRO A 101 -15.17 -1.13 1.09
CA PRO A 101 -14.85 -1.20 -0.33
C PRO A 101 -13.36 -0.94 -0.62
N GLY A 102 -12.62 -0.31 0.29
CA GLY A 102 -11.19 -0.07 0.16
C GLY A 102 -10.32 -1.33 0.11
N TYR A 103 -10.81 -2.49 0.53
CA TYR A 103 -10.09 -3.76 0.32
C TYR A 103 -9.87 -4.05 -1.17
N LEU A 104 -10.78 -3.59 -2.05
CA LEU A 104 -10.66 -3.83 -3.47
C LEU A 104 -9.37 -3.23 -4.02
N THR A 105 -9.02 -2.00 -3.62
CA THR A 105 -7.86 -1.28 -4.18
C THR A 105 -6.60 -1.31 -3.32
N ARG A 106 -6.51 -2.18 -2.31
CA ARG A 106 -5.29 -2.29 -1.48
C ARG A 106 -4.18 -3.00 -2.27
N GLY A 107 -2.97 -2.45 -2.28
CA GLY A 107 -1.78 -3.09 -2.87
C GLY A 107 -1.19 -4.21 -2.01
N SER A 108 -0.30 -5.02 -2.59
CA SER A 108 0.32 -6.20 -1.96
C SER A 108 1.01 -5.89 -0.62
N THR A 109 1.77 -4.81 -0.54
CA THR A 109 2.48 -4.38 0.68
C THR A 109 1.61 -3.69 1.72
N SER A 110 0.34 -3.42 1.39
CA SER A 110 -0.62 -2.69 2.24
C SER A 110 -1.78 -3.59 2.70
N GLY A 111 -1.56 -4.90 2.80
CA GLY A 111 -2.59 -5.85 3.18
C GLY A 111 -3.63 -6.10 2.08
N GLY A 112 -3.21 -6.03 0.82
CA GLY A 112 -4.05 -6.33 -0.36
C GLY A 112 -4.12 -7.81 -0.71
N ALA A 113 -3.36 -8.68 -0.03
CA ALA A 113 -3.51 -10.12 -0.22
C ALA A 113 -4.92 -10.57 0.19
N ARG A 114 -5.54 -11.41 -0.65
CA ARG A 114 -6.91 -11.89 -0.42
C ARG A 114 -7.03 -13.35 -0.82
N ARG A 115 -7.63 -14.16 0.05
CA ARG A 115 -7.96 -15.54 -0.29
C ARG A 115 -9.39 -15.61 -0.79
N ILE A 116 -9.57 -16.13 -1.99
CA ILE A 116 -10.89 -16.39 -2.56
C ILE A 116 -11.22 -17.85 -2.28
N VAL A 117 -12.41 -18.08 -1.72
CA VAL A 117 -13.03 -19.39 -1.58
C VAL A 117 -14.33 -19.37 -2.36
N GLN A 118 -14.41 -20.21 -3.39
CA GLN A 118 -15.56 -20.29 -4.27
C GLN A 118 -16.41 -21.53 -3.96
N SER A 119 -17.71 -21.30 -3.81
CA SER A 119 -18.73 -22.35 -3.78
C SER A 119 -19.86 -22.01 -4.75
N PRO A 120 -20.73 -22.97 -5.12
CA PRO A 120 -21.84 -22.69 -6.02
C PRO A 120 -22.83 -21.62 -5.52
N SER A 121 -23.01 -21.48 -4.20
CA SER A 121 -23.98 -20.54 -3.61
C SER A 121 -23.36 -19.24 -3.09
N MET A 122 -22.03 -19.21 -2.88
CA MET A 122 -21.34 -18.06 -2.32
C MET A 122 -19.86 -18.04 -2.68
N ILE A 123 -19.34 -16.85 -2.94
CA ILE A 123 -17.90 -16.58 -3.01
C ILE A 123 -17.52 -15.75 -1.78
N VAL A 124 -16.45 -16.17 -1.09
CA VAL A 124 -15.93 -15.49 0.09
C VAL A 124 -14.53 -14.98 -0.19
N PHE A 125 -14.27 -13.72 0.17
CA PHE A 125 -12.94 -13.13 0.18
C PHE A 125 -12.51 -13.00 1.63
N LEU A 126 -11.38 -13.60 1.97
CA LEU A 126 -10.75 -13.51 3.29
C LEU A 126 -9.56 -12.56 3.21
N TYR A 127 -9.47 -11.65 4.19
CA TYR A 127 -8.37 -10.70 4.32
C TYR A 127 -7.50 -11.06 5.53
N SER A 128 -6.25 -10.59 5.54
CA SER A 128 -5.29 -10.88 6.61
C SER A 128 -5.74 -10.34 7.97
N ASP A 129 -6.51 -9.26 8.03
CA ASP A 129 -7.04 -8.69 9.26
C ASP A 129 -8.28 -9.41 9.82
N MET A 130 -8.53 -10.64 9.36
CA MET A 130 -9.64 -11.52 9.74
C MET A 130 -11.03 -10.98 9.39
N ILE A 131 -11.11 -9.91 8.59
CA ILE A 131 -12.35 -9.47 7.96
C ILE A 131 -12.61 -10.34 6.72
N TYR A 132 -13.88 -10.50 6.38
CA TYR A 132 -14.31 -11.22 5.19
C TYR A 132 -15.37 -10.43 4.42
N ARG A 133 -15.45 -10.71 3.11
CA ARG A 133 -16.53 -10.26 2.22
C ARG A 133 -17.26 -11.47 1.68
N GLN A 134 -18.58 -11.38 1.59
CA GLN A 134 -19.44 -12.41 1.00
C GLN A 134 -20.07 -11.87 -0.28
N VAL A 135 -20.09 -12.70 -1.31
CA VAL A 135 -20.83 -12.45 -2.56
C VAL A 135 -21.81 -13.61 -2.75
N PHE A 136 -23.11 -13.30 -2.71
CA PHE A 136 -24.15 -14.30 -2.89
C PHE A 136 -24.29 -14.68 -4.37
N MET A 137 -24.23 -15.99 -4.66
CA MET A 137 -24.28 -16.55 -6.02
C MET A 137 -25.57 -17.33 -6.31
N ASP A 138 -26.56 -17.26 -5.42
CA ASP A 138 -27.80 -18.04 -5.47
C ASP A 138 -28.90 -17.44 -6.36
N GLY A 139 -28.54 -16.48 -7.21
CA GLY A 139 -29.45 -15.87 -8.20
C GLY A 139 -30.38 -14.81 -7.64
N ARG A 140 -30.24 -14.42 -6.36
CA ARG A 140 -30.96 -13.27 -5.80
C ARG A 140 -30.53 -11.96 -6.48
N GLU A 141 -31.46 -11.00 -6.52
CA GLU A 141 -31.17 -9.64 -6.97
C GLU A 141 -30.47 -8.83 -5.87
N LEU A 142 -29.77 -7.77 -6.26
CA LEU A 142 -29.18 -6.84 -5.31
C LEU A 142 -30.29 -6.09 -4.56
N GLU A 143 -30.26 -6.11 -3.23
CA GLU A 143 -31.18 -5.31 -2.42
C GLU A 143 -31.00 -3.82 -2.77
N PRO A 144 -32.04 -3.08 -3.18
CA PRO A 144 -31.89 -1.69 -3.60
C PRO A 144 -31.42 -0.73 -2.50
N ALA A 145 -31.82 -0.98 -1.24
CA ALA A 145 -31.51 -0.10 -0.11
C ALA A 145 -31.25 -0.89 1.19
N PRO A 146 -30.15 -1.68 1.25
CA PRO A 146 -29.81 -2.45 2.44
C PRO A 146 -29.37 -1.53 3.59
N PHE A 147 -29.41 -2.04 4.81
CA PHE A 147 -28.86 -1.33 5.96
C PHE A 147 -27.36 -1.06 5.76
N PRO A 148 -26.88 0.19 5.94
CA PRO A 148 -25.47 0.51 5.76
C PRO A 148 -24.56 -0.27 6.72
N THR A 149 -23.62 -1.02 6.16
CA THR A 149 -22.60 -1.78 6.90
C THR A 149 -21.20 -1.45 6.40
N TRP A 150 -20.18 -1.91 7.10
CA TRP A 150 -18.79 -1.67 6.69
C TRP A 150 -18.44 -2.36 5.36
N MET A 151 -18.94 -3.58 5.14
CA MET A 151 -18.57 -4.42 3.98
C MET A 151 -19.59 -4.39 2.85
N GLY A 152 -20.73 -3.71 3.05
CA GLY A 152 -21.83 -3.67 2.11
C GLY A 152 -22.53 -5.02 1.93
N TYR A 153 -23.38 -5.06 0.92
CA TYR A 153 -24.12 -6.21 0.44
C TYR A 153 -23.74 -6.46 -1.02
N ALA A 154 -23.46 -7.72 -1.39
CA ALA A 154 -22.97 -8.05 -2.73
C ALA A 154 -23.62 -9.31 -3.30
N VAL A 155 -23.99 -9.26 -4.57
CA VAL A 155 -24.53 -10.39 -5.34
C VAL A 155 -23.67 -10.60 -6.59
N GLY A 156 -23.54 -11.83 -7.03
CA GLY A 156 -22.73 -12.17 -8.20
C GLY A 156 -23.46 -13.04 -9.20
N ARG A 157 -23.08 -12.90 -10.47
CA ARG A 157 -23.56 -13.72 -11.59
C ARG A 157 -22.45 -13.96 -12.60
N TRP A 158 -22.52 -15.09 -13.30
CA TRP A 158 -21.60 -15.39 -14.40
C TRP A 158 -22.16 -14.87 -15.73
N ALA A 159 -21.33 -14.12 -16.47
CA ALA A 159 -21.54 -13.78 -17.87
C ALA A 159 -20.42 -14.43 -18.71
N GLY A 160 -20.70 -15.62 -19.24
CA GLY A 160 -19.66 -16.47 -19.82
C GLY A 160 -18.63 -16.86 -18.76
N ASP A 161 -17.38 -16.49 -19.00
CA ASP A 161 -16.23 -16.73 -18.10
C ASP A 161 -15.90 -15.53 -17.18
N THR A 162 -16.71 -14.48 -17.22
CA THR A 162 -16.56 -13.32 -16.34
C THR A 162 -17.54 -13.41 -15.18
N LEU A 163 -17.03 -13.34 -13.95
CA LEU A 163 -17.88 -13.12 -12.78
C LEU A 163 -18.16 -11.63 -12.65
N ILE A 164 -19.44 -11.26 -12.71
CA ILE A 164 -19.91 -9.91 -12.45
C ILE A 164 -20.43 -9.87 -11.01
N VAL A 165 -19.90 -8.96 -10.20
CA VAL A 165 -20.38 -8.69 -8.84
C VAL A 165 -20.93 -7.28 -8.78
N GLU A 166 -22.13 -7.12 -8.23
CA GLU A 166 -22.74 -5.83 -7.96
C GLU A 166 -22.89 -5.68 -6.44
N SER A 167 -22.61 -4.50 -5.92
CA SER A 167 -22.64 -4.26 -4.48
C SER A 167 -22.98 -2.83 -4.07
N ASN A 168 -23.57 -2.71 -2.89
CA ASN A 168 -24.05 -1.47 -2.29
C ASN A 168 -24.15 -1.57 -0.76
N GLY A 169 -24.76 -0.57 -0.10
CA GLY A 169 -25.03 -0.66 1.35
C GLY A 169 -23.82 -0.43 2.23
N TYR A 170 -22.87 0.36 1.75
CA TYR A 170 -21.69 0.76 2.51
C TYR A 170 -22.05 1.94 3.43
N ASN A 171 -21.51 1.96 4.65
CA ASN A 171 -21.48 3.18 5.45
C ASN A 171 -20.40 4.14 4.92
N ASP A 172 -20.48 5.42 5.31
CA ASP A 172 -19.59 6.49 4.84
C ASP A 172 -18.25 6.61 5.62
N LYS A 173 -17.91 5.60 6.44
CA LYS A 173 -16.77 5.65 7.37
C LYS A 173 -15.49 5.07 6.77
N THR A 174 -15.57 4.50 5.58
CA THR A 174 -14.46 3.83 4.89
C THR A 174 -13.91 4.66 3.73
N TRP A 175 -12.76 4.24 3.20
CA TRP A 175 -12.07 4.93 2.12
C TRP A 175 -12.01 4.02 0.89
N LEU A 176 -12.09 4.59 -0.31
CA LEU A 176 -12.01 3.83 -1.55
C LEU A 176 -10.59 3.43 -1.94
N HIS A 177 -9.57 4.18 -1.50
CA HIS A 177 -8.17 3.85 -1.73
C HIS A 177 -7.25 4.46 -0.67
N ARG A 178 -5.97 4.08 -0.66
CA ARG A 178 -4.97 4.45 0.36
C ARG A 178 -4.80 5.96 0.58
N ARG A 179 -5.00 6.80 -0.45
CA ARG A 179 -4.93 8.28 -0.30
C ARG A 179 -6.11 8.88 0.48
N GLY A 180 -7.04 8.06 0.96
CA GLY A 180 -8.15 8.48 1.80
C GLY A 180 -9.30 9.13 1.06
N LEU A 181 -9.63 8.65 -0.14
CA LEU A 181 -10.83 9.10 -0.85
C LEU A 181 -12.07 8.61 -0.11
N ALA A 182 -12.87 9.55 0.38
CA ALA A 182 -14.17 9.27 0.99
C ALA A 182 -15.19 8.85 -0.06
N HIS A 183 -16.28 8.24 0.40
CA HIS A 183 -17.48 7.96 -0.40
C HIS A 183 -18.72 8.17 0.48
N THR A 184 -19.88 8.25 -0.15
CA THR A 184 -21.17 8.33 0.53
C THR A 184 -21.82 6.95 0.66
N GLU A 185 -22.98 6.88 1.32
CA GLU A 185 -23.82 5.67 1.38
C GLU A 185 -24.54 5.38 0.04
N ASP A 186 -24.52 6.33 -0.90
CA ASP A 186 -25.06 6.15 -2.26
C ASP A 186 -24.12 5.33 -3.16
N LEU A 187 -22.92 4.99 -2.67
CA LEU A 187 -21.93 4.19 -3.39
C LEU A 187 -22.54 2.87 -3.92
N ARG A 188 -22.36 2.66 -5.22
CA ARG A 188 -22.61 1.42 -5.94
C ARG A 188 -21.33 0.99 -6.64
N ILE A 189 -21.02 -0.31 -6.57
CA ILE A 189 -19.81 -0.87 -7.17
C ILE A 189 -20.21 -2.03 -8.07
N THR A 190 -19.70 -2.01 -9.30
CA THR A 190 -19.75 -3.15 -10.24
C THR A 190 -18.34 -3.67 -10.49
N GLU A 191 -18.10 -4.93 -10.23
CA GLU A 191 -16.83 -5.62 -10.44
C GLU A 191 -16.96 -6.67 -11.54
N ARG A 192 -15.89 -6.86 -12.31
CA ARG A 192 -15.78 -7.89 -13.35
C ARG A 192 -14.46 -8.63 -13.15
N TYR A 193 -14.55 -9.89 -12.73
CA TYR A 193 -13.40 -10.77 -12.52
C TYR A 193 -13.20 -11.67 -13.74
N THR A 194 -11.98 -11.68 -14.28
CA THR A 194 -11.58 -12.56 -15.37
C THR A 194 -10.25 -13.24 -15.05
N ARG A 195 -10.20 -14.57 -15.15
CA ARG A 195 -8.99 -15.39 -14.89
C ARG A 195 -8.47 -15.96 -16.22
N PRO A 196 -7.59 -15.26 -16.95
CA PRO A 196 -7.14 -15.67 -18.29
C PRO A 196 -6.31 -16.97 -18.30
N ASP A 197 -5.61 -17.26 -17.21
CA ASP A 197 -4.78 -18.45 -17.04
C ASP A 197 -4.75 -18.90 -15.58
N PHE A 198 -3.86 -19.81 -15.21
CA PHE A 198 -3.77 -20.33 -13.86
C PHE A 198 -3.31 -19.25 -12.85
N GLY A 199 -2.41 -18.35 -13.23
CA GLY A 199 -1.70 -17.49 -12.30
C GLY A 199 -2.17 -16.04 -12.25
N HIS A 200 -3.05 -15.61 -13.15
CA HIS A 200 -3.46 -14.21 -13.26
C HIS A 200 -4.97 -14.04 -13.10
N LEU A 201 -5.36 -12.99 -12.38
CA LEU A 201 -6.74 -12.58 -12.18
C LEU A 201 -6.83 -11.07 -12.40
N ARG A 202 -7.64 -10.68 -13.39
CA ARG A 202 -7.95 -9.29 -13.70
C ARG A 202 -9.27 -8.91 -13.05
N LEU A 203 -9.28 -7.79 -12.32
CA LEU A 203 -10.46 -7.21 -11.69
C LEU A 203 -10.69 -5.80 -12.24
N GLU A 204 -11.77 -5.63 -12.99
CA GLU A 204 -12.23 -4.32 -13.44
C GLU A 204 -13.36 -3.85 -12.52
N ILE A 205 -13.31 -2.60 -12.07
CA ILE A 205 -14.22 -2.04 -11.09
C ILE A 205 -14.76 -0.72 -11.60
N ALA A 206 -16.08 -0.56 -11.56
CA ALA A 206 -16.76 0.71 -11.75
C ALA A 206 -17.36 1.16 -10.42
N TYR A 207 -17.13 2.43 -10.07
CA TYR A 207 -17.60 3.10 -8.86
C TYR A 207 -18.59 4.19 -9.26
N GLU A 208 -19.80 4.12 -8.72
CA GLU A 208 -20.85 5.10 -8.92
C GLU A 208 -21.23 5.70 -7.56
N ASP A 209 -20.93 6.97 -7.37
CA ASP A 209 -21.28 7.72 -6.15
C ASP A 209 -21.52 9.18 -6.53
N PRO A 210 -22.77 9.57 -6.87
CA PRO A 210 -23.10 10.93 -7.27
C PRO A 210 -22.81 11.98 -6.18
N GLY A 211 -22.65 11.57 -4.92
CA GLY A 211 -22.26 12.43 -3.82
C GLY A 211 -20.77 12.78 -3.80
N THR A 212 -19.93 11.96 -4.43
CA THR A 212 -18.46 12.10 -4.43
C THR A 212 -17.88 12.41 -5.81
N PHE A 213 -18.49 11.90 -6.89
CA PHE A 213 -18.04 12.05 -8.27
C PHE A 213 -19.15 12.62 -9.15
N ASP A 214 -18.79 13.32 -10.23
CA ASP A 214 -19.77 13.79 -11.23
C ASP A 214 -20.10 12.72 -12.28
N GLU A 215 -19.17 11.79 -12.49
CA GLU A 215 -19.29 10.66 -13.42
C GLU A 215 -18.72 9.41 -12.75
N PRO A 216 -19.16 8.20 -13.17
CA PRO A 216 -18.59 6.95 -12.67
C PRO A 216 -17.07 6.90 -12.90
N LEU A 217 -16.34 6.43 -11.89
CA LEU A 217 -14.90 6.22 -11.96
C LEU A 217 -14.58 4.73 -12.05
N GLN A 218 -13.38 4.41 -12.54
CA GLN A 218 -12.94 3.06 -12.78
C GLN A 218 -11.59 2.78 -12.12
N ALA A 219 -11.41 1.53 -11.72
CA ALA A 219 -10.12 0.97 -11.36
C ALA A 219 -9.96 -0.41 -12.02
N VAL A 220 -8.74 -0.72 -12.42
CA VAL A 220 -8.34 -2.02 -12.94
C VAL A 220 -7.21 -2.52 -12.07
N LEU A 221 -7.36 -3.75 -11.58
CA LEU A 221 -6.37 -4.44 -10.78
C LEU A 221 -5.92 -5.70 -11.50
N GLU A 222 -4.61 -5.85 -11.63
CA GLU A 222 -3.99 -7.13 -11.96
C GLU A 222 -3.55 -7.81 -10.67
N MET A 223 -3.94 -9.07 -10.52
CA MET A 223 -3.54 -9.91 -9.39
C MET A 223 -2.84 -11.16 -9.89
N GLN A 224 -1.83 -11.56 -9.13
CA GLN A 224 -1.08 -12.79 -9.34
C GLN A 224 -1.40 -13.79 -8.22
N LEU A 225 -1.44 -15.07 -8.56
CA LEU A 225 -1.60 -16.15 -7.60
C LEU A 225 -0.31 -16.29 -6.78
N ASP A 226 -0.43 -16.18 -5.46
CA ASP A 226 0.66 -16.41 -4.51
C ASP A 226 0.70 -17.89 -4.13
N ALA A 227 1.24 -18.69 -5.06
CA ALA A 227 1.34 -20.13 -4.94
C ALA A 227 2.26 -20.55 -3.77
N ASP A 228 1.89 -21.63 -3.07
CA ASP A 228 2.68 -22.20 -1.97
C ASP A 228 2.86 -21.29 -0.77
N ASN A 229 1.97 -20.30 -0.65
CA ASN A 229 1.96 -19.36 0.45
C ASN A 229 0.61 -19.40 1.19
N GLU A 230 0.63 -18.88 2.41
CA GLU A 230 -0.54 -18.82 3.27
C GLU A 230 -0.92 -17.39 3.62
N LEU A 231 -2.23 -17.13 3.64
CA LEU A 231 -2.75 -15.86 4.13
C LEU A 231 -2.60 -15.83 5.65
N LEU A 232 -1.67 -15.01 6.13
CA LEU A 232 -1.41 -14.88 7.55
C LEU A 232 -2.31 -13.86 8.20
N GLU A 233 -2.74 -14.19 9.40
CA GLU A 233 -3.49 -13.26 10.23
C GLU A 233 -2.62 -12.07 10.62
N SER A 234 -3.23 -10.90 10.61
CA SER A 234 -2.68 -9.66 11.10
C SER A 234 -3.55 -9.18 12.24
N VAL A 235 -3.03 -9.27 13.46
CA VAL A 235 -3.76 -8.84 14.66
C VAL A 235 -3.53 -7.35 14.87
N CYS A 236 -4.51 -6.55 14.48
CA CYS A 236 -4.44 -5.09 14.57
C CYS A 236 -4.08 -4.57 15.97
N ASN A 237 -4.59 -5.21 17.04
CA ASN A 237 -4.31 -4.82 18.42
C ASN A 237 -2.86 -5.09 18.86
N GLU A 238 -2.16 -6.06 18.25
CA GLU A 238 -0.75 -6.33 18.60
C GLU A 238 0.20 -5.27 18.05
N ALA A 239 -0.19 -4.58 16.98
CA ALA A 239 0.51 -3.40 16.45
C ALA A 239 0.22 -2.09 17.24
N SER A 240 -0.66 -2.12 18.25
CA SER A 240 -1.14 -0.92 18.95
C SER A 240 -0.06 -0.14 19.71
N LYS A 241 1.04 -0.77 20.14
CA LYS A 241 2.17 -0.06 20.78
C LYS A 241 2.87 0.91 19.84
N GLY A 242 2.92 0.61 18.53
CA GLY A 242 3.37 1.58 17.54
C GLY A 242 2.40 2.76 17.47
N ARG A 243 1.09 2.45 17.47
CA ARG A 243 -0.01 3.40 17.29
C ARG A 243 -0.10 4.49 18.37
N SER A 244 0.32 4.25 19.62
CA SER A 244 0.38 5.33 20.63
C SER A 244 1.31 6.48 20.27
N HIS A 245 2.20 6.27 19.30
CA HIS A 245 3.09 7.30 18.76
C HIS A 245 2.61 7.86 17.41
N TRP A 246 1.57 7.28 16.80
CA TRP A 246 0.98 7.77 15.54
C TRP A 246 -0.08 8.82 15.84
N GLY A 247 0.28 10.09 15.63
CA GLY A 247 -0.60 11.24 15.80
C GLY A 247 0.14 12.55 15.53
N GLY A 248 -0.59 13.66 15.59
CA GLY A 248 -0.08 15.00 15.29
C GLY A 248 -0.45 15.50 13.89
N ALA A 249 -0.12 16.76 13.63
CA ALA A 249 -0.26 17.41 12.34
C ALA A 249 1.12 17.85 11.84
N ILE A 250 1.27 17.93 10.52
CA ILE A 250 2.48 18.51 9.91
C ILE A 250 2.79 19.92 10.43
N THR A 251 1.78 20.67 10.83
CA THR A 251 1.89 22.00 11.43
C THR A 251 2.53 21.96 12.81
N ASP A 252 2.43 20.86 13.56
CA ASP A 252 3.06 20.72 14.88
C ASP A 252 4.59 20.73 14.78
N ALA A 253 5.13 20.35 13.62
CA ALA A 253 6.56 20.48 13.35
C ALA A 253 6.97 21.96 13.23
N LEU A 254 6.12 22.82 12.67
CA LEU A 254 6.37 24.26 12.57
C LEU A 254 6.36 24.92 13.95
N ASP A 255 5.45 24.53 14.84
CA ASP A 255 5.36 25.08 16.20
C ASP A 255 6.60 24.79 17.06
N ARG A 256 7.37 23.77 16.69
CA ARG A 256 8.59 23.35 17.40
C ARG A 256 9.86 23.60 16.61
N ALA A 257 9.78 24.39 15.54
CA ALA A 257 10.92 24.73 14.72
C ALA A 257 11.94 25.56 15.52
N VAL A 258 13.21 25.21 15.39
CA VAL A 258 14.33 25.98 15.94
C VAL A 258 14.84 26.93 14.87
N GLU A 259 15.14 28.17 15.25
CA GLU A 259 15.75 29.12 14.32
C GLU A 259 17.20 28.70 14.04
N VAL A 260 17.51 28.41 12.77
CA VAL A 260 18.85 28.08 12.29
C VAL A 260 19.24 29.13 11.26
N ALA A 261 20.43 29.69 11.43
CA ALA A 261 20.91 30.78 10.59
C ALA A 261 21.05 30.31 9.12
N PRO A 262 20.62 31.10 8.11
CA PRO A 262 20.66 30.69 6.70
C PRO A 262 22.03 30.22 6.19
N GLU A 263 23.09 30.72 6.80
CA GLU A 263 24.49 30.41 6.50
C GLU A 263 24.84 28.98 6.91
N ILE A 264 24.27 28.52 8.03
CA ILE A 264 24.36 27.12 8.48
C ILE A 264 23.51 26.24 7.56
N LEU A 265 22.32 26.71 7.17
CA LEU A 265 21.45 25.96 6.26
C LEU A 265 22.12 25.75 4.88
N ALA A 266 22.84 26.76 4.39
CA ALA A 266 23.56 26.69 3.13
C ALA A 266 24.60 25.55 3.07
N ASP A 267 25.18 25.14 4.20
CA ASP A 267 26.14 24.02 4.27
C ASP A 267 25.52 22.70 3.77
N TYR A 268 24.21 22.54 3.95
CA TYR A 268 23.45 21.33 3.65
C TYR A 268 22.98 21.23 2.20
N VAL A 269 23.08 22.31 1.41
CA VAL A 269 22.68 22.33 -0.01
C VAL A 269 23.52 21.35 -0.82
N GLY A 270 22.89 20.56 -1.68
CA GLY A 270 23.58 19.61 -2.56
C GLY A 270 22.78 18.35 -2.84
N THR A 271 23.42 17.43 -3.56
CA THR A 271 22.84 16.14 -3.93
C THR A 271 23.35 15.05 -3.01
N TYR A 272 22.44 14.20 -2.55
CA TYR A 272 22.73 13.08 -1.67
C TYR A 272 22.20 11.80 -2.31
N THR A 273 23.06 10.80 -2.49
CA THR A 273 22.67 9.52 -3.11
C THR A 273 22.73 8.36 -2.12
N GLY A 274 21.76 7.47 -2.25
CA GLY A 274 21.61 6.30 -1.41
C GLY A 274 20.94 5.17 -2.17
N TYR A 275 20.75 4.04 -1.49
CA TYR A 275 19.96 2.94 -2.01
C TYR A 275 18.71 2.81 -1.18
N TRP A 276 17.55 2.59 -1.82
CA TRP A 276 16.30 2.24 -1.15
C TRP A 276 15.66 1.05 -1.85
N SER A 277 15.34 0.01 -1.08
CA SER A 277 14.81 -1.27 -1.61
C SER A 277 15.61 -1.82 -2.81
N GLY A 278 16.94 -1.69 -2.78
CA GLY A 278 17.85 -2.17 -3.83
C GLY A 278 17.94 -1.30 -5.09
N ARG A 279 17.25 -0.15 -5.14
CA ARG A 279 17.32 0.83 -6.24
C ARG A 279 18.11 2.06 -5.79
N PRO A 280 18.88 2.71 -6.68
CA PRO A 280 19.53 3.99 -6.37
C PRO A 280 18.48 5.11 -6.25
N PHE A 281 18.69 6.01 -5.29
CA PHE A 281 17.87 7.20 -5.05
C PHE A 281 18.76 8.43 -4.89
N ALA A 282 18.26 9.58 -5.32
CA ALA A 282 18.88 10.87 -5.09
C ALA A 282 17.92 11.81 -4.34
N LEU A 283 18.48 12.60 -3.44
CA LEU A 283 17.84 13.69 -2.75
C LEU A 283 18.58 14.98 -3.12
N GLU A 284 17.86 15.94 -3.70
CA GLU A 284 18.38 17.26 -4.00
C GLU A 284 17.90 18.23 -2.92
N ILE A 285 18.84 18.82 -2.19
CA ILE A 285 18.58 19.81 -1.15
C ILE A 285 18.90 21.20 -1.68
N ALA A 286 17.90 22.07 -1.69
CA ALA A 286 18.00 23.48 -2.06
C ALA A 286 17.64 24.40 -0.89
N LEU A 287 18.17 25.63 -0.90
CA LEU A 287 17.82 26.67 0.07
C LEU A 287 17.02 27.77 -0.65
N GLU A 288 15.76 27.94 -0.25
CA GLU A 288 14.83 28.90 -0.84
C GLU A 288 14.08 29.65 0.25
N ASP A 289 14.04 30.99 0.16
CA ASP A 289 13.37 31.86 1.13
C ASP A 289 13.75 31.56 2.60
N GLY A 290 15.01 31.19 2.83
CA GLY A 290 15.54 30.86 4.17
C GLY A 290 15.12 29.50 4.72
N ALA A 291 14.54 28.63 3.89
CA ALA A 291 14.17 27.26 4.26
C ALA A 291 14.83 26.23 3.34
N LEU A 292 15.20 25.09 3.91
CA LEU A 292 15.64 23.95 3.11
C LEU A 292 14.43 23.26 2.47
N LEU A 293 14.54 23.02 1.17
CA LEU A 293 13.61 22.25 0.37
C LEU A 293 14.32 21.02 -0.17
N MET A 294 13.65 19.88 -0.12
CA MET A 294 14.15 18.59 -0.58
C MET A 294 13.30 18.10 -1.74
N GLN A 295 13.94 17.77 -2.85
CA GLN A 295 13.36 17.01 -3.95
C GLN A 295 13.91 15.59 -3.93
N ARG A 296 13.07 14.60 -4.23
CA ARG A 296 13.44 13.18 -4.23
C ARG A 296 13.24 12.60 -5.62
N ASP A 297 14.32 12.11 -6.22
CA ASP A 297 14.28 11.42 -7.50
C ASP A 297 13.78 9.98 -7.33
N GLY A 298 13.11 9.45 -8.35
CA GLY A 298 12.85 8.01 -8.45
C GLY A 298 11.60 7.50 -7.71
N VAL A 299 10.70 8.38 -7.29
CA VAL A 299 9.31 7.98 -7.04
C VAL A 299 8.37 8.87 -7.83
N GLU A 300 7.86 8.35 -8.95
CA GLU A 300 6.41 8.20 -9.04
C GLU A 300 6.01 7.35 -7.83
N ASN A 301 5.95 7.98 -6.66
CA ASN A 301 5.11 7.43 -5.63
C ASN A 301 3.76 7.50 -6.31
N GLU A 302 3.01 6.40 -6.33
CA GLU A 302 1.57 6.39 -6.61
C GLU A 302 0.78 7.41 -5.74
N GLN A 303 1.48 8.17 -4.88
CA GLN A 303 1.02 9.06 -3.85
C GLN A 303 1.54 10.50 -3.98
N ARG A 304 2.63 10.79 -4.70
CA ARG A 304 3.16 12.17 -4.86
C ARG A 304 3.86 12.38 -6.19
N ASN A 305 3.58 13.51 -6.81
CA ASN A 305 4.23 13.96 -8.02
C ASN A 305 5.72 14.18 -7.69
N GLY A 306 6.65 13.50 -8.38
CA GLY A 306 8.11 13.58 -8.16
C GLY A 306 8.74 14.97 -8.40
N THR A 307 7.90 15.99 -8.57
CA THR A 307 8.24 17.41 -8.71
C THR A 307 7.90 18.24 -7.46
N GLU A 308 7.25 17.66 -6.45
CA GLU A 308 6.93 18.37 -5.21
C GLU A 308 8.19 18.54 -4.34
N ARG A 309 8.52 19.80 -4.04
CA ARG A 309 9.62 20.17 -3.13
C ARG A 309 9.12 20.14 -1.69
N LEU A 310 9.72 19.26 -0.90
CA LEU A 310 9.34 18.99 0.49
C LEU A 310 10.11 19.92 1.42
N ARG A 311 9.41 20.61 2.33
CA ARG A 311 10.06 21.52 3.28
C ARG A 311 10.71 20.75 4.42
N LEU A 312 11.97 21.06 4.71
CA LEU A 312 12.68 20.59 5.89
C LEU A 312 12.58 21.65 7.00
N ILE A 313 12.04 21.25 8.14
CA ILE A 313 11.73 22.08 9.30
C ILE A 313 12.79 21.81 10.37
N PRO A 314 13.65 22.77 10.70
CA PRO A 314 14.77 22.57 11.62
C PRO A 314 14.32 22.23 13.05
N ARG A 315 14.89 21.17 13.61
CA ARG A 315 14.71 20.72 15.01
C ARG A 315 15.97 20.91 15.86
N SER A 316 17.11 20.96 15.19
CA SER A 316 18.42 21.37 15.69
C SER A 316 19.20 21.95 14.50
N GLU A 317 20.48 22.27 14.68
CA GLU A 317 21.32 22.65 13.54
C GLU A 317 21.44 21.53 12.49
N THR A 318 21.43 20.26 12.89
CA THR A 318 21.67 19.11 12.00
C THR A 318 20.45 18.21 11.77
N THR A 319 19.39 18.33 12.57
CA THR A 319 18.19 17.49 12.49
C THR A 319 16.99 18.28 12.02
N PHE A 320 16.23 17.71 11.10
CA PHE A 320 15.08 18.34 10.44
C PHE A 320 13.90 17.37 10.39
N ASP A 321 12.70 17.89 10.61
CA ASP A 321 11.46 17.20 10.30
C ASP A 321 11.04 17.57 8.87
N CYS A 322 10.68 16.59 8.04
CA CYS A 322 10.18 16.84 6.70
C CYS A 322 8.67 17.02 6.70
N SER A 323 8.18 17.85 5.78
CA SER A 323 6.76 17.94 5.40
C SER A 323 6.19 16.63 4.81
N CYS A 324 7.00 15.58 4.72
CA CYS A 324 6.65 14.23 4.32
C CYS A 324 6.49 13.26 5.51
N GLY A 325 6.71 13.73 6.74
CA GLY A 325 6.57 12.94 7.97
C GLY A 325 7.81 12.17 8.41
N TRP A 326 8.91 12.28 7.65
CA TRP A 326 10.19 11.66 7.97
C TRP A 326 11.13 12.64 8.68
N GLY A 327 11.93 12.13 9.60
CA GLY A 327 13.05 12.87 10.18
C GLY A 327 14.30 12.72 9.32
N TYR A 328 15.13 13.75 9.30
CA TYR A 328 16.39 13.77 8.56
C TYR A 328 17.49 14.31 9.46
N THR A 329 18.65 13.66 9.47
CA THR A 329 19.82 14.12 10.22
C THR A 329 21.02 14.24 9.30
N PHE A 330 21.55 15.44 9.14
CA PHE A 330 22.77 15.66 8.37
C PHE A 330 23.99 15.28 9.19
N THR A 331 24.91 14.56 8.56
CA THR A 331 26.18 14.14 9.15
C THR A 331 27.26 15.11 8.76
N ARG A 332 27.98 15.62 9.76
CA ARG A 332 29.18 16.46 9.58
C ARG A 332 30.43 15.64 9.92
N GLY A 333 31.47 15.76 9.09
CA GLY A 333 32.80 15.24 9.38
C GLY A 333 33.51 16.06 10.46
N ASP A 334 34.67 15.58 10.90
CA ASP A 334 35.47 16.20 11.97
C ASP A 334 35.94 17.63 11.63
N ASP A 335 35.99 17.96 10.33
CA ASP A 335 36.33 19.28 9.80
C ASP A 335 35.10 20.21 9.63
N GLY A 336 33.92 19.74 10.06
CA GLY A 336 32.65 20.46 9.95
C GLY A 336 31.98 20.34 8.59
N THR A 337 32.59 19.66 7.60
CA THR A 337 31.99 19.48 6.28
C THR A 337 30.81 18.52 6.34
N VAL A 338 29.71 18.84 5.67
CA VAL A 338 28.57 17.92 5.57
C VAL A 338 28.95 16.80 4.60
N THR A 339 28.95 15.56 5.08
CA THR A 339 29.37 14.36 4.35
C THR A 339 28.20 13.47 3.93
N GLY A 340 27.05 13.63 4.57
CA GLY A 340 25.88 12.81 4.28
C GLY A 340 24.63 13.25 5.03
N LEU A 341 23.59 12.45 4.86
CA LEU A 341 22.25 12.65 5.41
C LEU A 341 21.65 11.29 5.74
N ASP A 342 21.13 11.13 6.94
CA ASP A 342 20.36 9.95 7.34
C ASP A 342 18.86 10.27 7.32
N GLU A 343 18.09 9.47 6.57
CA GLU A 343 16.63 9.42 6.69
C GLU A 343 16.27 8.53 7.89
N VAL A 344 15.56 9.10 8.87
CA VAL A 344 15.29 8.46 10.17
C VAL A 344 14.00 7.65 10.10
N HIS A 345 14.13 6.33 10.18
CA HIS A 345 13.00 5.40 10.34
C HIS A 345 12.99 4.79 11.74
N VAL A 346 11.81 4.33 12.17
CA VAL A 346 11.67 3.52 13.40
C VAL A 346 12.50 2.23 13.31
N SER A 347 12.72 1.70 12.11
CA SER A 347 13.51 0.50 11.84
C SER A 347 15.03 0.76 11.75
N GLY A 348 15.47 2.02 11.77
CA GLY A 348 16.88 2.41 11.65
C GLY A 348 17.11 3.61 10.72
N ALA A 349 18.30 4.20 10.78
CA ALA A 349 18.71 5.27 9.87
C ALA A 349 19.08 4.71 8.49
N TRP A 350 18.60 5.36 7.43
CA TRP A 350 18.96 5.05 6.04
C TRP A 350 19.93 6.12 5.52
N PRO A 351 21.20 5.75 5.25
CA PRO A 351 22.22 6.71 4.90
C PRO A 351 22.20 7.08 3.42
N PHE A 352 22.36 8.37 3.17
CA PHE A 352 22.67 8.96 1.87
C PHE A 352 24.03 9.65 1.96
N THR A 353 24.87 9.43 0.95
CA THR A 353 26.19 10.04 0.86
C THR A 353 26.09 11.31 0.04
N ARG A 354 26.72 12.40 0.51
CA ARG A 354 26.78 13.63 -0.28
C ARG A 354 27.65 13.42 -1.50
N GLU A 355 27.16 13.78 -2.67
CA GLU A 355 27.99 13.79 -3.87
C GLU A 355 29.03 14.90 -3.77
N LEU A 356 30.26 14.56 -4.12
CA LEU A 356 31.34 15.54 -4.24
C LEU A 356 31.06 16.39 -5.49
N GLN A 357 30.90 17.70 -5.31
CA GLN A 357 30.80 18.65 -6.44
C GLN A 357 32.11 18.77 -7.20
#